data_AF-A0A2J7PPB5-F1
#
_entry.id   AF-A0A2J7PPB5-F1
#
_cell.length_a   1.000
_cell.length_b   1.000
_cell.length_c   1.000
_cell.angle_alpha   90.00
_cell.angle_beta   90.00
_cell.angle_gamma   90.00
#
_symmetry.space_group_name_H-M   'P 1'
#
loop_
_entity.id
_entity.type
_entity.pdbx_description
1 polymer ?
#
loop_
_entity_poly.entity_id
_entity_poly.type
_entity_poly.pdbx_seq_one_letter_code
_entity_poly.pdbx_strand_id
1 'polypeptide(L)'
;MGKMMLCATVIATLLIIGGVELNPGPVDNIVQVTCNGCHRTLKSGTQCATCGQWYHNSCENVKFQVAESGKWNCASCSFERLRVLEDKLKDAQIQIEELKRKNEVLQEQLLLRNNGKDAGKLDTEKVEPGGTKCLVLGDSIIRNVGADKTNMRVECFPGIRANQLRRVIENRNFGCSDTVVIHVGTNELRRSRNLDYVMGEVYDLVNTIKAKFPNSRLVLSGVLRCKGVSWRRVGAANDRFEWIARNLGTTFVDPNSWIRDGDFSRDGLHLNRGGARQLGDLYCRVCGKGGEGEKVRGN
;
A
#
# COMPACT_ATOMS: atom_id res chain seq x y z
N MET A 1 59.73 -0.94 21.55
CA MET A 1 59.02 -0.35 20.38
C MET A 1 57.78 -1.12 19.91
N GLY A 2 57.47 -2.33 20.42
CA GLY A 2 56.34 -3.14 19.92
C GLY A 2 54.93 -2.84 20.47
N LYS A 3 54.77 -2.02 21.53
CA LYS A 3 53.45 -1.76 22.15
C LYS A 3 52.70 -0.54 21.60
N MET A 4 53.37 0.40 20.91
CA MET A 4 52.69 1.57 20.31
C MET A 4 52.01 1.26 18.96
N MET A 5 52.49 0.26 18.23
CA MET A 5 51.96 -0.11 16.90
C MET A 5 50.59 -0.81 16.97
N LEU A 6 50.32 -1.54 18.05
CA LEU A 6 49.02 -2.20 18.29
C LEU A 6 47.90 -1.19 18.62
N CYS A 7 48.23 -0.02 19.17
CA CYS A 7 47.22 0.95 19.56
C CYS A 7 46.66 1.71 18.34
N ALA A 8 47.51 2.04 17.36
CA ALA A 8 47.09 2.74 16.15
C ALA A 8 46.20 1.88 15.25
N THR A 9 46.51 0.58 15.13
CA THR A 9 45.72 -0.38 14.34
C THR A 9 44.36 -0.66 14.97
N VAL A 10 44.27 -0.79 16.30
CA VAL A 10 42.98 -0.93 17.00
C VAL A 10 42.12 0.33 16.85
N ILE A 11 42.70 1.53 16.96
CA ILE A 11 41.98 2.80 16.76
C ILE A 11 41.48 2.93 15.31
N ALA A 12 42.32 2.62 14.32
CA ALA A 12 41.92 2.66 12.91
C ALA A 12 40.78 1.67 12.60
N THR A 13 40.83 0.47 13.19
CA THR A 13 39.78 -0.55 13.01
C THR A 13 38.47 -0.12 13.68
N LEU A 14 38.53 0.50 14.86
CA LEU A 14 37.35 1.04 15.55
C LEU A 14 36.72 2.23 14.80
N LEU A 15 37.51 3.07 14.13
CA LEU A 15 37.01 4.18 13.31
C LEU A 15 36.30 3.68 12.04
N ILE A 16 36.81 2.61 11.41
CA ILE A 16 36.18 1.99 10.24
C ILE A 16 34.86 1.31 10.63
N ILE A 17 34.81 0.59 11.76
CA ILE A 17 33.59 -0.07 12.25
C ILE A 17 32.54 0.96 12.71
N GLY A 18 32.97 2.13 13.18
CA GLY A 18 32.09 3.22 13.61
C GLY A 18 31.45 4.04 12.48
N GLY A 19 31.68 3.71 11.20
CA GLY A 19 31.12 4.46 10.08
C GLY A 19 31.68 5.89 9.93
N VAL A 20 32.81 6.18 10.58
CA VAL A 20 33.55 7.42 10.33
C VAL A 20 34.35 7.19 9.05
N GLU A 21 33.71 7.36 7.89
CA GLU A 21 34.45 7.61 6.65
C GLU A 21 35.30 8.84 6.92
N LEU A 22 36.59 8.61 7.20
CA LEU A 22 37.60 9.66 7.21
C LEU A 22 37.60 10.23 5.80
N ASN A 23 36.86 11.32 5.61
CA ASN A 23 36.99 12.20 4.46
C ASN A 23 38.48 12.57 4.43
N PRO A 24 39.27 11.99 3.50
CA PRO A 24 40.70 12.20 3.49
C PRO A 24 40.84 13.67 3.11
N GLY A 25 41.24 14.50 4.07
CA GLY A 25 41.51 15.90 3.80
C GLY A 25 42.39 16.02 2.56
N PRO A 26 42.35 17.17 1.86
CA PRO A 26 43.08 17.35 0.61
C PRO A 26 44.53 16.92 0.79
N VAL A 27 44.93 15.88 0.05
CA VAL A 27 46.22 15.21 0.20
C VAL A 27 47.31 16.16 -0.28
N ASP A 28 48.37 16.28 0.52
CA ASP A 28 49.50 17.18 0.31
C ASP A 28 50.06 17.07 -1.12
N ASN A 29 49.77 18.08 -1.94
CA ASN A 29 50.66 18.67 -2.96
C ASN A 29 49.98 19.90 -3.62
N ILE A 30 50.38 21.11 -3.19
CA ILE A 30 50.39 22.38 -3.94
C ILE A 30 49.09 22.84 -4.62
N VAL A 31 47.91 22.60 -4.03
CA VAL A 31 46.70 23.38 -4.37
C VAL A 31 46.09 23.88 -3.08
N GLN A 32 46.20 25.19 -2.82
CA GLN A 32 45.45 25.83 -1.73
C GLN A 32 43.96 25.74 -2.05
N VAL A 33 43.29 24.72 -1.52
CA VAL A 33 41.84 24.60 -1.60
C VAL A 33 41.24 25.70 -0.73
N THR A 34 40.35 26.51 -1.28
CA THR A 34 39.65 27.57 -0.55
C THR A 34 38.21 27.15 -0.24
N CYS A 35 37.70 27.61 0.90
CA CYS A 35 36.32 27.38 1.28
C CYS A 35 35.39 28.16 0.36
N ASN A 36 34.44 27.48 -0.26
CA ASN A 36 33.51 28.14 -1.18
C ASN A 36 32.51 29.07 -0.46
N GLY A 37 32.34 28.92 0.86
CA GLY A 37 31.46 29.79 1.66
C GLY A 37 32.12 31.07 2.17
N CYS A 38 33.42 31.06 2.48
CA CYS A 38 34.11 32.23 3.07
C CYS A 38 35.41 32.63 2.35
N HIS A 39 35.76 31.94 1.27
CA HIS A 39 36.93 32.16 0.40
C HIS A 39 38.30 32.14 1.10
N ARG A 40 38.38 31.60 2.33
CA ARG A 40 39.64 31.42 3.08
C ARG A 40 40.22 30.04 2.82
N THR A 41 41.54 29.90 2.95
CA THR A 41 42.26 28.63 2.79
C THR A 41 41.72 27.56 3.75
N LEU A 42 41.55 26.34 3.24
CA LEU A 42 41.12 25.17 3.99
C LEU A 42 42.32 24.34 4.42
N LYS A 43 42.43 24.07 5.72
CA LYS A 43 43.30 22.99 6.25
C LYS A 43 42.55 21.66 6.37
N SER A 44 41.23 21.73 6.57
CA SER A 44 40.32 20.59 6.66
C SER A 44 38.89 21.09 6.38
N GLY A 45 38.05 20.25 5.76
CA GLY A 45 36.68 20.63 5.45
C GLY A 45 35.82 19.43 5.07
N THR A 46 34.57 19.73 4.70
CA THR A 46 33.65 18.76 4.12
C THR A 46 33.37 19.14 2.68
N GLN A 47 33.34 18.13 1.80
CA GLN A 47 33.03 18.31 0.39
C GLN A 47 31.51 18.19 0.18
N CYS A 48 30.92 19.11 -0.56
CA CYS A 48 29.53 18.99 -1.01
C CYS A 48 29.40 17.79 -1.95
N ALA A 49 28.49 16.87 -1.64
CA ALA A 49 28.30 15.64 -2.41
C ALA A 49 27.74 15.88 -3.83
N THR A 50 27.09 17.03 -4.06
CA THR A 50 26.53 17.40 -5.36
C THR A 50 27.53 18.14 -6.25
N CYS A 51 28.13 19.24 -5.77
CA CYS A 51 28.99 20.09 -6.61
C CYS A 51 30.49 19.86 -6.41
N GLY A 52 30.90 19.01 -5.46
CA GLY A 52 32.31 18.73 -5.19
C GLY A 52 33.10 19.90 -4.56
N GLN A 53 32.44 21.02 -4.27
CA GLN A 53 33.10 22.19 -3.63
C GLN A 53 33.35 21.93 -2.14
N TRP A 54 34.42 22.52 -1.62
CA TRP A 54 34.85 22.33 -0.24
C TRP A 54 34.42 23.47 0.69
N TYR A 55 34.05 23.13 1.91
CA TYR A 55 33.57 24.06 2.93
C TYR A 55 34.21 23.79 4.28
N HIS A 56 34.43 24.83 5.09
CA HIS A 56 34.82 24.65 6.49
C HIS A 56 33.68 23.97 7.24
N ASN A 57 34.00 23.10 8.21
CA ASN A 57 32.99 22.44 9.06
C ASN A 57 32.20 23.42 9.93
N SER A 58 32.69 24.66 10.10
CA SER A 58 32.02 25.77 10.78
C SER A 58 31.19 26.65 9.85
N CYS A 59 31.32 26.49 8.53
CA CYS A 59 30.50 27.18 7.55
C CYS A 59 29.25 26.34 7.24
N GLU A 60 28.13 26.99 6.95
CA GLU A 60 26.88 26.35 6.46
C GLU A 60 26.36 25.14 7.29
N ASN A 61 26.52 25.15 8.62
CA ASN A 61 25.97 24.11 9.52
C ASN A 61 26.32 22.65 9.16
N VAL A 62 27.46 22.45 8.47
CA VAL A 62 27.93 21.15 7.95
C VAL A 62 27.88 20.03 8.99
N LYS A 63 28.40 20.27 10.21
CA LYS A 63 28.50 19.23 11.26
C LYS A 63 27.15 18.62 11.66
N PHE A 64 26.08 19.40 11.66
CA PHE A 64 24.76 18.93 12.04
C PHE A 64 24.16 18.03 10.96
N GLN A 65 24.29 18.42 9.70
CA GLN A 65 23.66 17.74 8.56
C GLN A 65 24.42 16.47 8.10
N VAL A 66 25.76 16.45 8.24
CA VAL A 66 26.56 15.25 7.93
C VAL A 66 26.19 14.10 8.88
N ALA A 67 25.95 14.39 10.16
CA ALA A 67 25.66 13.38 11.19
C ALA A 67 24.36 12.60 10.93
N GLU A 68 23.38 13.21 10.26
CA GLU A 68 22.07 12.58 9.99
C GLU A 68 22.07 11.65 8.77
N SER A 69 22.95 11.88 7.78
CA SER A 69 22.80 11.26 6.46
C SER A 69 24.09 10.72 5.84
N GLY A 70 25.25 10.94 6.47
CA GLY A 70 26.56 10.55 5.96
C GLY A 70 27.00 11.31 4.69
N LYS A 71 26.14 12.15 4.11
CA LYS A 71 26.41 12.95 2.90
C LYS A 71 25.87 14.36 3.07
N TRP A 72 26.70 15.37 2.84
CA TRP A 72 26.30 16.77 2.98
C TRP A 72 26.23 17.50 1.64
N ASN A 73 25.26 18.40 1.50
CA ASN A 73 25.09 19.24 0.33
C ASN A 73 25.07 20.71 0.78
N CYS A 74 25.79 21.57 0.07
CA CYS A 74 25.77 23.01 0.36
C CYS A 74 24.38 23.62 0.12
N ALA A 75 24.14 24.79 0.70
CA ALA A 75 22.82 25.45 0.64
C ALA A 75 22.35 25.68 -0.80
N SER A 76 23.26 26.09 -1.70
CA SER A 76 22.95 26.32 -3.12
C SER A 76 22.51 25.03 -3.83
N CYS A 77 23.24 23.92 -3.65
CA CYS A 77 22.85 22.63 -4.25
C CYS A 77 21.57 22.06 -3.64
N SER A 78 21.37 22.26 -2.34
CA SER A 78 20.15 21.86 -1.65
C SER A 78 18.93 22.64 -2.18
N PHE A 79 19.08 23.95 -2.38
CA PHE A 79 18.04 24.82 -2.95
C PHE A 79 17.73 24.45 -4.40
N GLU A 80 18.75 24.25 -5.23
CA GLU A 80 18.55 23.85 -6.63
C GLU A 80 17.82 22.51 -6.73
N ARG A 81 18.19 21.53 -5.89
CA ARG A 81 17.48 20.25 -5.81
C ARG A 81 16.02 20.43 -5.41
N LEU A 82 15.73 21.29 -4.44
CA LEU A 82 14.35 21.60 -4.05
C LEU A 82 13.56 22.21 -5.20
N ARG A 83 14.13 23.20 -5.89
CA ARG A 83 13.51 23.82 -7.07
C ARG A 83 13.17 22.79 -8.16
N VAL A 84 14.12 21.91 -8.50
CA VAL A 84 13.89 20.83 -9.48
C VAL A 84 12.78 19.87 -9.02
N LEU A 85 12.70 19.57 -7.72
CA LEU A 85 11.63 18.73 -7.18
C LEU A 85 10.28 19.43 -7.22
N GLU A 86 10.22 20.73 -6.95
CA GLU A 86 9.00 21.54 -7.06
C GLU A 86 8.49 21.59 -8.51
N ASP A 87 9.38 21.77 -9.48
CA ASP A 87 9.00 21.78 -10.89
C ASP A 87 8.51 20.40 -11.35
N LYS A 88 9.20 19.32 -10.98
CA LYS A 88 8.73 17.95 -11.24
C LYS A 88 7.38 17.65 -10.59
N LEU A 89 7.12 18.20 -9.41
CA LEU A 89 5.84 18.06 -8.72
C LEU A 89 4.72 18.77 -9.50
N LYS A 90 4.97 19.99 -9.99
CA LYS A 90 4.03 20.73 -10.84
C LYS A 90 3.75 19.98 -12.14
N ASP A 91 4.79 19.48 -12.81
CA ASP A 91 4.65 18.69 -14.05
C ASP A 91 3.81 17.43 -13.82
N ALA A 92 4.05 16.72 -12.72
CA ALA A 92 3.27 15.54 -12.35
C ALA A 92 1.80 15.88 -12.07
N GLN A 93 1.52 17.02 -11.42
CA GLN A 93 0.15 17.50 -11.20
C GLN A 93 -0.57 17.79 -12.52
N ILE A 94 0.10 18.44 -13.47
CA ILE A 94 -0.45 18.71 -14.81
C ILE A 94 -0.77 17.39 -15.54
N GLN A 95 0.14 16.41 -15.50
CA GLN A 95 -0.09 15.10 -16.12
C GLN A 95 -1.28 14.35 -15.51
N ILE A 96 -1.47 14.44 -14.18
CA ILE A 96 -2.61 13.83 -13.50
C ILE A 96 -3.92 14.45 -13.99
N GLU A 97 -3.99 15.78 -14.08
CA GLU A 97 -5.20 16.46 -14.57
C GLU A 97 -5.49 16.12 -16.04
N GLU A 98 -4.46 16.03 -16.89
CA GLU A 98 -4.65 15.59 -18.28
C GLU A 98 -5.18 14.15 -18.37
N LEU A 99 -4.65 13.23 -17.55
CA LEU A 99 -5.09 11.85 -17.50
C LEU A 99 -6.53 11.73 -16.98
N LYS A 100 -6.92 12.52 -15.97
CA LYS A 100 -8.31 12.58 -15.50
C LYS A 100 -9.25 12.99 -16.64
N ARG A 101 -8.92 14.06 -17.37
CA ARG A 101 -9.72 14.52 -18.51
C ARG A 101 -9.84 13.46 -19.61
N LYS A 102 -8.74 12.75 -19.91
CA LYS A 102 -8.77 11.63 -20.88
C LYS A 102 -9.65 10.48 -20.40
N ASN A 103 -9.61 10.15 -19.11
CA ASN A 103 -10.46 9.12 -18.53
C ASN A 103 -11.95 9.50 -18.60
N GLU A 104 -12.30 10.76 -18.35
CA GLU A 104 -13.68 11.25 -18.50
C GLU A 104 -14.19 11.08 -19.95
N VAL A 105 -13.39 11.50 -20.94
CA VAL A 105 -13.74 11.34 -22.37
C VAL A 105 -13.89 9.87 -22.74
N LEU A 106 -12.99 9.00 -22.29
CA LEU A 106 -13.08 7.56 -22.56
C LEU A 106 -14.32 6.93 -21.90
N GLN A 107 -14.68 7.36 -20.69
CA GLN A 107 -15.92 6.93 -20.03
C GLN A 107 -17.16 7.34 -20.83
N GLU A 108 -17.20 8.58 -21.33
CA GLU A 108 -18.31 9.06 -22.17
C GLU A 108 -18.41 8.27 -23.49
N GLN A 109 -17.28 7.99 -24.14
CA GLN A 109 -17.24 7.16 -25.35
C GLN A 109 -17.73 5.73 -25.11
N LEU A 110 -17.44 5.15 -23.94
CA LEU A 110 -17.95 3.82 -23.56
C LEU A 110 -19.46 3.84 -23.33
N LEU A 111 -20.00 4.88 -22.71
CA LEU A 111 -21.45 5.05 -22.54
C LEU A 111 -22.18 5.15 -23.88
N LEU A 112 -21.65 5.95 -24.82
CA LEU A 112 -22.22 6.09 -26.16
C LEU A 112 -22.14 4.78 -26.96
N ARG A 113 -21.04 4.02 -26.82
CA ARG A 113 -20.86 2.73 -27.51
C ARG A 113 -21.79 1.63 -26.96
N ASN A 114 -22.13 1.68 -25.68
CA ASN A 114 -23.08 0.74 -25.09
C ASN A 114 -24.52 1.06 -25.53
N ASN A 115 -24.91 2.35 -25.56
CA ASN A 115 -26.24 2.76 -26.06
C ASN A 115 -26.45 2.44 -27.56
N GLY A 116 -25.38 2.34 -28.35
CA GLY A 116 -25.45 1.93 -29.76
C GLY A 116 -25.53 0.43 -30.01
N LYS A 117 -25.35 -0.41 -28.97
CA LYS A 117 -25.44 -1.88 -29.07
C LYS A 117 -26.75 -2.48 -28.56
N ASP A 118 -27.61 -1.67 -27.94
CA ASP A 118 -28.88 -2.12 -27.36
C ASP A 118 -30.10 -1.98 -28.29
N ALA A 119 -29.89 -1.70 -29.59
CA ALA A 119 -30.97 -1.68 -30.59
C ALA A 119 -31.27 -3.05 -31.22
N GLY A 120 -30.75 -4.16 -30.68
CA GLY A 120 -30.91 -5.46 -31.33
C GLY A 120 -30.61 -6.69 -30.47
N LYS A 121 -31.32 -6.87 -29.35
CA LYS A 121 -31.92 -8.15 -28.95
C LYS A 121 -32.75 -7.98 -27.68
N LEU A 122 -34.06 -7.83 -27.86
CA LEU A 122 -35.02 -8.19 -26.84
C LEU A 122 -35.08 -9.73 -26.83
N ASP A 123 -34.26 -10.36 -26.00
CA ASP A 123 -34.59 -11.68 -25.49
C ASP A 123 -34.93 -11.49 -24.01
N THR A 124 -36.22 -11.55 -23.73
CA THR A 124 -36.80 -11.62 -22.40
C THR A 124 -36.33 -12.91 -21.73
N GLU A 125 -35.10 -12.90 -21.20
CA GLU A 125 -34.68 -13.91 -20.24
C GLU A 125 -35.55 -13.74 -19.00
N LYS A 126 -36.40 -14.75 -18.79
CA LYS A 126 -37.11 -14.96 -17.54
C LYS A 126 -36.10 -14.84 -16.40
N VAL A 127 -36.27 -13.81 -15.58
CA VAL A 127 -35.61 -13.70 -14.29
C VAL A 127 -36.16 -14.84 -13.43
N GLU A 128 -35.48 -15.98 -13.46
CA GLU A 128 -35.61 -17.04 -12.48
C GLU A 128 -35.30 -16.41 -11.09
N PRO A 129 -36.25 -16.40 -10.14
CA PRO A 129 -36.05 -15.81 -8.81
C PRO A 129 -35.25 -16.76 -7.91
N GLY A 130 -34.03 -17.11 -8.35
CA GLY A 130 -33.10 -18.03 -7.67
C GLY A 130 -31.63 -17.56 -7.67
N GLY A 131 -31.37 -16.29 -7.98
CA GLY A 131 -30.02 -15.73 -8.07
C GLY A 131 -29.27 -15.70 -6.73
N THR A 132 -27.96 -15.99 -6.77
CA THR A 132 -27.09 -15.89 -5.58
C THR A 132 -27.06 -14.45 -5.05
N LYS A 133 -27.55 -14.24 -3.82
CA LYS A 133 -27.59 -12.91 -3.18
C LYS A 133 -26.21 -12.33 -2.87
N CYS A 134 -25.24 -13.19 -2.57
CA CYS A 134 -23.95 -12.80 -1.99
C CYS A 134 -22.80 -13.53 -2.70
N LEU A 135 -21.93 -12.78 -3.38
CA LEU A 135 -20.68 -13.28 -3.97
C LEU A 135 -19.51 -12.93 -3.05
N VAL A 136 -18.71 -13.91 -2.64
CA VAL A 136 -17.51 -13.69 -1.81
C VAL A 136 -16.27 -14.00 -2.64
N LEU A 137 -15.37 -13.04 -2.74
CA LEU A 137 -14.13 -13.12 -3.52
C LEU A 137 -12.94 -12.97 -2.59
N GLY A 138 -11.92 -13.81 -2.73
CA GLY A 138 -10.78 -13.70 -1.83
C GLY A 138 -9.74 -14.80 -1.90
N ASP A 139 -8.86 -14.77 -0.91
CA ASP A 139 -7.75 -15.71 -0.78
C ASP A 139 -8.15 -17.01 -0.06
N SER A 140 -7.16 -17.79 0.41
CA SER A 140 -7.39 -19.08 1.04
C SER A 140 -8.17 -19.01 2.36
N ILE A 141 -8.29 -17.82 2.98
CA ILE A 141 -9.06 -17.64 4.22
C ILE A 141 -10.54 -17.96 4.01
N ILE A 142 -11.10 -17.60 2.86
CA ILE A 142 -12.54 -17.74 2.61
C ILE A 142 -12.97 -19.12 2.11
N ARG A 143 -12.02 -20.06 1.90
CA ARG A 143 -12.25 -21.34 1.21
C ARG A 143 -13.50 -22.10 1.67
N ASN A 144 -13.78 -22.09 2.97
CA ASN A 144 -14.87 -22.86 3.57
C ASN A 144 -16.03 -21.99 4.11
N VAL A 145 -16.02 -20.69 3.83
CA VAL A 145 -16.96 -19.72 4.43
C VAL A 145 -18.41 -19.94 3.98
N GLY A 146 -18.61 -20.42 2.74
CA GLY A 146 -19.92 -20.66 2.16
C GLY A 146 -20.41 -22.10 2.23
N ALA A 147 -19.66 -23.02 2.88
CA ALA A 147 -19.94 -24.46 2.80
C ALA A 147 -21.37 -24.85 3.27
N ASP A 148 -21.89 -24.12 4.26
CA ASP A 148 -23.21 -24.36 4.85
C ASP A 148 -24.24 -23.26 4.45
N LYS A 149 -23.99 -22.48 3.37
CA LYS A 149 -24.78 -21.29 3.00
C LYS A 149 -25.31 -21.36 1.56
N THR A 150 -26.62 -21.56 1.40
CA THR A 150 -27.27 -21.70 0.08
C THR A 150 -27.32 -20.41 -0.75
N ASN A 151 -27.33 -19.24 -0.10
CA ASN A 151 -27.43 -17.93 -0.77
C ASN A 151 -26.07 -17.22 -0.97
N MET A 152 -24.96 -17.96 -0.80
CA MET A 152 -23.61 -17.42 -0.87
C MET A 152 -22.77 -18.24 -1.84
N ARG A 153 -22.21 -17.60 -2.86
CA ARG A 153 -21.21 -18.21 -3.75
C ARG A 153 -19.83 -17.70 -3.37
N VAL A 154 -18.92 -18.62 -3.13
CA VAL A 154 -17.53 -18.32 -2.74
C VAL A 154 -16.60 -18.65 -3.91
N GLU A 155 -15.86 -17.64 -4.38
CA GLU A 155 -14.79 -17.80 -5.37
C GLU A 155 -13.45 -17.58 -4.65
N CYS A 156 -12.89 -18.70 -4.19
CA CYS A 156 -11.64 -18.74 -3.44
C CYS A 156 -10.46 -18.94 -4.39
N PHE A 157 -9.46 -18.05 -4.29
CA PHE A 157 -8.21 -18.14 -5.04
C PHE A 157 -7.03 -18.24 -4.05
N PRO A 158 -6.58 -19.45 -3.69
CA PRO A 158 -5.54 -19.62 -2.66
C PRO A 158 -4.25 -18.86 -2.98
N GLY A 159 -3.72 -18.14 -1.98
CA GLY A 159 -2.48 -17.36 -2.12
C GLY A 159 -2.60 -16.12 -3.01
N ILE A 160 -3.80 -15.77 -3.48
CA ILE A 160 -3.99 -14.61 -4.36
C ILE A 160 -3.68 -13.31 -3.63
N ARG A 161 -3.13 -12.38 -4.39
CA ARG A 161 -2.92 -10.99 -4.03
C ARG A 161 -4.00 -10.10 -4.65
N ALA A 162 -4.27 -8.93 -4.07
CA ALA A 162 -5.22 -7.94 -4.56
C ALA A 162 -4.97 -7.61 -6.04
N ASN A 163 -3.71 -7.42 -6.42
CA ASN A 163 -3.33 -7.12 -7.80
C ASN A 163 -3.61 -8.28 -8.79
N GLN A 164 -3.48 -9.52 -8.32
CA GLN A 164 -3.78 -10.72 -9.08
C GLN A 164 -5.29 -10.96 -9.15
N LEU A 165 -6.01 -10.74 -8.04
CA LEU A 165 -7.47 -10.82 -8.00
C LEU A 165 -8.09 -9.78 -8.94
N ARG A 166 -7.53 -8.58 -9.01
CA ARG A 166 -7.95 -7.55 -9.97
C ARG A 166 -7.93 -8.07 -11.41
N ARG A 167 -6.83 -8.72 -11.82
CA ARG A 167 -6.72 -9.32 -13.17
C ARG A 167 -7.73 -10.44 -13.40
N VAL A 168 -7.99 -11.27 -12.38
CA VAL A 168 -9.03 -12.30 -12.47
C VAL A 168 -10.40 -11.66 -12.66
N ILE A 169 -10.69 -10.60 -11.90
CA ILE A 169 -11.93 -9.85 -11.98
C ILE A 169 -12.08 -9.20 -13.35
N GLU A 170 -11.04 -8.61 -13.93
CA GLU A 170 -11.11 -8.02 -15.27
C GLU A 170 -11.48 -9.08 -16.32
N ASN A 171 -10.86 -10.26 -16.25
CA ASN A 171 -10.92 -11.25 -17.33
C ASN A 171 -12.04 -12.31 -17.21
N ARG A 172 -12.65 -12.49 -16.04
CA ARG A 172 -13.69 -13.51 -15.81
C ARG A 172 -15.07 -12.91 -15.63
N ASN A 173 -16.11 -13.55 -16.15
CA ASN A 173 -17.49 -13.18 -15.84
C ASN A 173 -17.94 -13.92 -14.58
N PHE A 174 -18.48 -13.18 -13.61
CA PHE A 174 -19.06 -13.72 -12.38
C PHE A 174 -20.59 -13.59 -12.37
N GLY A 175 -21.21 -13.03 -13.42
CA GLY A 175 -22.64 -12.73 -13.44
C GLY A 175 -23.02 -11.62 -12.45
N CYS A 176 -24.32 -11.47 -12.22
CA CYS A 176 -24.86 -10.47 -11.30
C CYS A 176 -24.98 -11.03 -9.87
N SER A 177 -24.81 -10.18 -8.86
CA SER A 177 -25.03 -10.52 -7.45
C SER A 177 -25.46 -9.27 -6.69
N ASP A 178 -26.36 -9.37 -5.73
CA ASP A 178 -26.85 -8.19 -4.99
C ASP A 178 -25.75 -7.56 -4.13
N THR A 179 -24.91 -8.41 -3.54
CA THR A 179 -23.77 -7.99 -2.72
C THR A 179 -22.50 -8.74 -3.12
N VAL A 180 -21.39 -8.03 -3.22
CA VAL A 180 -20.05 -8.60 -3.43
C VAL A 180 -19.17 -8.29 -2.21
N VAL A 181 -18.68 -9.33 -1.56
CA VAL A 181 -17.76 -9.27 -0.42
C VAL A 181 -16.34 -9.57 -0.91
N ILE A 182 -15.39 -8.72 -0.55
CA ILE A 182 -13.98 -8.82 -0.93
C ILE A 182 -13.17 -9.10 0.33
N HIS A 183 -12.45 -10.23 0.36
CA HIS A 183 -11.54 -10.59 1.44
C HIS A 183 -10.15 -10.90 0.89
N VAL A 184 -9.24 -9.94 0.98
CA VAL A 184 -7.87 -10.06 0.48
C VAL A 184 -6.93 -9.20 1.33
N GLY A 185 -5.62 -9.35 1.14
CA GLY A 185 -4.60 -8.51 1.79
C GLY A 185 -3.73 -9.29 2.77
N THR A 186 -4.13 -10.49 3.18
CA THR A 186 -3.34 -11.35 4.08
C THR A 186 -1.96 -11.67 3.48
N ASN A 187 -1.93 -12.00 2.19
CA ASN A 187 -0.69 -12.35 1.49
C ASN A 187 0.24 -11.15 1.29
N GLU A 188 -0.31 -9.97 0.98
CA GLU A 188 0.41 -8.71 0.90
C GLU A 188 0.99 -8.31 2.25
N LEU A 189 0.18 -8.36 3.29
CA LEU A 189 0.54 -7.87 4.62
C LEU A 189 1.72 -8.64 5.21
N ARG A 190 1.81 -9.95 4.88
CA ARG A 190 2.92 -10.84 5.25
C ARG A 190 4.20 -10.58 4.44
N ARG A 191 4.10 -10.09 3.20
CA ARG A 191 5.26 -9.95 2.28
C ARG A 191 5.80 -8.53 2.20
N SER A 192 4.92 -7.55 2.10
CA SER A 192 5.30 -6.14 2.03
C SER A 192 5.50 -5.61 3.44
N ARG A 193 6.56 -4.82 3.65
CA ARG A 193 6.73 -4.00 4.86
C ARG A 193 6.01 -2.65 4.74
N ASN A 194 5.84 -2.15 3.52
CA ASN A 194 5.17 -0.89 3.24
C ASN A 194 3.65 -1.09 3.13
N LEU A 195 2.88 -0.49 4.03
CA LEU A 195 1.41 -0.57 4.04
C LEU A 195 0.76 0.28 2.96
N ASP A 196 1.44 1.33 2.47
CA ASP A 196 0.88 2.20 1.43
C ASP A 196 0.89 1.49 0.07
N TYR A 197 1.85 0.59 -0.16
CA TYR A 197 1.80 -0.34 -1.31
C TYR A 197 0.60 -1.30 -1.22
N VAL A 198 0.35 -1.88 -0.04
CA VAL A 198 -0.82 -2.77 0.17
C VAL A 198 -2.12 -2.00 -0.05
N MET A 199 -2.18 -0.76 0.45
CA MET A 199 -3.31 0.13 0.29
C MET A 199 -3.59 0.45 -1.18
N GLY A 200 -2.57 0.82 -1.96
CA GLY A 200 -2.72 1.11 -3.38
C GLY A 200 -3.29 -0.06 -4.18
N GLU A 201 -2.76 -1.27 -3.96
CA GLU A 201 -3.25 -2.47 -4.67
C GLU A 201 -4.69 -2.85 -4.29
N VAL A 202 -5.08 -2.64 -3.04
CA VAL A 202 -6.45 -2.90 -2.57
C VAL A 202 -7.41 -1.81 -3.07
N TYR A 203 -6.97 -0.55 -3.10
CA TYR A 203 -7.73 0.56 -3.68
C TYR A 203 -8.07 0.29 -5.14
N ASP A 204 -7.06 -0.08 -5.94
CA ASP A 204 -7.24 -0.41 -7.36
C ASP A 204 -8.19 -1.60 -7.54
N LEU A 205 -8.06 -2.65 -6.72
CA LEU A 205 -8.96 -3.79 -6.77
C LEU A 205 -10.42 -3.39 -6.49
N VAL A 206 -10.67 -2.65 -5.41
CA VAL A 206 -12.03 -2.26 -5.03
C VAL A 206 -12.65 -1.36 -6.11
N ASN A 207 -11.85 -0.45 -6.69
CA ASN A 207 -12.31 0.39 -7.79
C ASN A 207 -12.66 -0.42 -9.05
N THR A 208 -11.82 -1.40 -9.42
CA THR A 208 -12.12 -2.32 -10.53
C THR A 208 -13.40 -3.14 -10.28
N ILE A 209 -13.60 -3.63 -9.05
CA ILE A 209 -14.81 -4.37 -8.69
C ILE A 209 -16.04 -3.45 -8.76
N LYS A 210 -15.93 -2.20 -8.30
CA LYS A 210 -17.01 -1.21 -8.41
C LYS A 210 -17.42 -0.93 -9.85
N ALA A 211 -16.46 -0.83 -10.76
CA ALA A 211 -16.75 -0.69 -12.18
C ALA A 211 -17.42 -1.94 -12.77
N LYS A 212 -17.01 -3.14 -12.32
CA LYS A 212 -17.56 -4.41 -12.83
C LYS A 212 -18.92 -4.78 -12.25
N PHE A 213 -19.26 -4.27 -11.07
CA PHE A 213 -20.51 -4.55 -10.36
C PHE A 213 -21.20 -3.24 -9.96
N PRO A 214 -21.62 -2.39 -10.92
CA PRO A 214 -22.11 -1.05 -10.63
C PRO A 214 -23.40 -1.01 -9.80
N ASN A 215 -24.23 -2.06 -9.89
CA ASN A 215 -25.51 -2.17 -9.19
C ASN A 215 -25.41 -3.00 -7.90
N SER A 216 -24.26 -3.60 -7.63
CA SER A 216 -24.07 -4.43 -6.45
C SER A 216 -23.61 -3.59 -5.28
N ARG A 217 -24.07 -3.93 -4.08
CA ARG A 217 -23.47 -3.40 -2.87
C ARG A 217 -22.11 -4.05 -2.66
N LEU A 218 -21.10 -3.25 -2.38
CA LEU A 218 -19.75 -3.73 -2.12
C LEU A 218 -19.42 -3.73 -0.64
N VAL A 219 -18.81 -4.81 -0.18
CA VAL A 219 -18.30 -4.96 1.19
C VAL A 219 -16.81 -5.30 1.13
N LEU A 220 -15.97 -4.46 1.70
CA LEU A 220 -14.55 -4.73 1.93
C LEU A 220 -14.36 -5.32 3.33
N SER A 221 -13.97 -6.58 3.41
CA SER A 221 -13.61 -7.23 4.65
C SER A 221 -12.17 -6.88 5.03
N GLY A 222 -11.96 -6.49 6.28
CA GLY A 222 -10.64 -6.33 6.86
C GLY A 222 -9.84 -7.63 6.87
N VAL A 223 -8.52 -7.50 6.96
CA VAL A 223 -7.58 -8.61 7.11
C VAL A 223 -7.75 -9.20 8.51
N LEU A 224 -7.84 -10.53 8.59
CA LEU A 224 -7.84 -11.23 9.87
C LEU A 224 -6.45 -11.21 10.50
N ARG A 225 -6.42 -11.22 11.83
CA ARG A 225 -5.18 -11.55 12.54
C ARG A 225 -4.64 -12.90 12.08
N CYS A 226 -3.32 -12.97 12.00
CA CYS A 226 -2.63 -14.20 11.66
C CYS A 226 -1.28 -14.28 12.34
N LYS A 227 -0.80 -15.50 12.54
CA LYS A 227 0.50 -15.78 13.13
C LYS A 227 1.62 -15.20 12.27
N GLY A 228 2.51 -14.43 12.91
CA GLY A 228 3.66 -13.79 12.26
C GLY A 228 3.42 -12.35 11.80
N VAL A 229 2.24 -11.79 12.03
CA VAL A 229 1.94 -10.36 11.80
C VAL A 229 1.46 -9.74 13.12
N SER A 230 2.03 -8.60 13.51
CA SER A 230 1.66 -7.94 14.76
C SER A 230 0.26 -7.33 14.70
N TRP A 231 -0.45 -7.32 15.83
CA TRP A 231 -1.80 -6.74 15.93
C TRP A 231 -1.83 -5.28 15.48
N ARG A 232 -0.83 -4.48 15.86
CA ARG A 232 -0.68 -3.08 15.41
C ARG A 232 -0.60 -2.96 13.88
N ARG A 233 0.06 -3.91 13.22
CA ARG A 233 0.18 -3.92 11.75
C ARG A 233 -1.13 -4.32 11.07
N VAL A 234 -1.86 -5.28 11.64
CA VAL A 234 -3.21 -5.65 11.17
C VAL A 234 -4.17 -4.48 11.33
N GLY A 235 -4.20 -3.85 12.51
CA GLY A 235 -5.00 -2.65 12.77
C GLY A 235 -4.69 -1.52 11.78
N ALA A 236 -3.42 -1.17 11.61
CA ALA A 236 -3.02 -0.12 10.67
C ALA A 236 -3.34 -0.43 9.18
N ALA A 237 -3.44 -1.70 8.81
CA ALA A 237 -3.90 -2.11 7.48
C ALA A 237 -5.43 -1.98 7.37
N ASN A 238 -6.16 -2.40 8.39
CA ASN A 238 -7.61 -2.31 8.44
C ASN A 238 -8.10 -0.84 8.51
N ASP A 239 -7.39 0.05 9.21
CA ASP A 239 -7.67 1.50 9.20
C ASP A 239 -7.58 2.07 7.77
N ARG A 240 -6.59 1.62 6.99
CA ARG A 240 -6.45 2.01 5.57
C ARG A 240 -7.55 1.41 4.72
N PHE A 241 -7.98 0.17 4.98
CA PHE A 241 -9.08 -0.46 4.24
C PHE A 241 -10.41 0.25 4.55
N GLU A 242 -10.64 0.64 5.79
CA GLU A 242 -11.79 1.47 6.15
C GLU A 242 -11.76 2.82 5.41
N TRP A 243 -10.59 3.46 5.34
CA TRP A 243 -10.41 4.69 4.55
C TRP A 243 -10.73 4.45 3.06
N ILE A 244 -10.23 3.36 2.46
CA ILE A 244 -10.54 3.01 1.06
C ILE A 244 -12.05 2.85 0.89
N ALA A 245 -12.69 2.10 1.79
CA ALA A 245 -14.10 1.82 1.69
C ALA A 245 -14.94 3.09 1.75
N ARG A 246 -14.61 4.00 2.69
CA ARG A 246 -15.26 5.30 2.85
C ARG A 246 -15.14 6.16 1.59
N ASN A 247 -13.94 6.26 1.00
CA ASN A 247 -13.72 7.08 -0.19
C ASN A 247 -14.37 6.50 -1.45
N LEU A 248 -14.45 5.18 -1.56
CA LEU A 248 -15.07 4.52 -2.71
C LEU A 248 -16.58 4.27 -2.53
N GLY A 249 -17.18 4.68 -1.41
CA GLY A 249 -18.60 4.47 -1.13
C GLY A 249 -18.97 2.98 -0.97
N THR A 250 -18.07 2.18 -0.41
CA THR A 250 -18.30 0.76 -0.10
C THR A 250 -18.38 0.55 1.41
N THR A 251 -18.92 -0.58 1.86
CA THR A 251 -19.03 -0.90 3.28
C THR A 251 -17.75 -1.57 3.77
N PHE A 252 -17.11 -1.04 4.81
CA PHE A 252 -16.03 -1.76 5.50
C PHE A 252 -16.60 -2.62 6.63
N VAL A 253 -16.01 -3.80 6.83
CA VAL A 253 -16.33 -4.71 7.93
C VAL A 253 -15.03 -5.25 8.52
N ASP A 254 -14.83 -5.06 9.83
CA ASP A 254 -13.72 -5.71 10.55
C ASP A 254 -14.15 -7.09 11.08
N PRO A 255 -13.64 -8.19 10.50
CA PRO A 255 -14.00 -9.53 10.93
C PRO A 255 -13.34 -9.92 12.26
N ASN A 256 -12.35 -9.17 12.77
CA ASN A 256 -11.62 -9.56 13.97
C ASN A 256 -12.46 -9.48 15.26
N SER A 257 -13.56 -8.70 15.25
CA SER A 257 -14.55 -8.67 16.34
C SER A 257 -15.44 -9.92 16.39
N TRP A 258 -15.48 -10.70 15.30
CA TRP A 258 -16.28 -11.92 15.19
C TRP A 258 -15.48 -13.19 15.43
N ILE A 259 -14.20 -13.19 15.07
CA ILE A 259 -13.34 -14.38 15.11
C ILE A 259 -12.53 -14.41 16.40
N ARG A 260 -12.44 -15.57 17.08
CA ARG A 260 -11.66 -15.82 18.30
C ARG A 260 -10.42 -16.68 18.00
N ASP A 261 -9.47 -16.78 18.93
CA ASP A 261 -8.21 -17.49 18.67
C ASP A 261 -8.43 -18.99 18.44
N GLY A 262 -9.46 -19.56 19.09
CA GLY A 262 -9.91 -20.92 18.87
C GLY A 262 -10.59 -21.17 17.53
N ASP A 263 -10.83 -20.13 16.71
CA ASP A 263 -11.47 -20.23 15.40
C ASP A 263 -10.45 -20.43 14.25
N PHE A 264 -9.16 -20.36 14.57
CA PHE A 264 -8.08 -20.66 13.64
C PHE A 264 -7.74 -22.16 13.61
N SER A 265 -7.20 -22.59 12.48
CA SER A 265 -6.53 -23.87 12.32
C SER A 265 -5.17 -23.86 13.03
N ARG A 266 -4.52 -25.03 13.13
CA ARG A 266 -3.22 -25.18 13.81
C ARG A 266 -2.09 -24.32 13.23
N ASP A 267 -2.22 -23.88 11.98
CA ASP A 267 -1.25 -22.99 11.34
C ASP A 267 -1.34 -21.53 11.81
N GLY A 268 -2.40 -21.16 12.53
CA GLY A 268 -2.64 -19.80 12.99
C GLY A 268 -2.86 -18.79 11.86
N LEU A 269 -3.22 -19.26 10.67
CA LEU A 269 -3.48 -18.44 9.49
C LEU A 269 -4.88 -18.72 8.96
N HIS A 270 -5.19 -19.98 8.65
CA HIS A 270 -6.48 -20.34 8.09
C HIS A 270 -7.52 -20.55 9.18
N LEU A 271 -8.79 -20.33 8.85
CA LEU A 271 -9.89 -20.63 9.76
C LEU A 271 -10.12 -22.14 9.83
N ASN A 272 -10.51 -22.63 11.01
CA ASN A 272 -11.09 -23.97 11.12
C ASN A 272 -12.58 -23.93 10.72
N ARG A 273 -13.29 -25.06 10.82
CA ARG A 273 -14.71 -25.13 10.42
C ARG A 273 -15.59 -24.16 11.21
N GLY A 274 -15.34 -24.01 12.52
CA GLY A 274 -16.06 -23.07 13.38
C GLY A 274 -15.82 -21.62 12.97
N GLY A 275 -14.56 -21.24 12.74
CA GLY A 275 -14.20 -19.89 12.28
C GLY A 275 -14.75 -19.56 10.91
N ALA A 276 -14.68 -20.49 9.96
CA ALA A 276 -15.24 -20.30 8.62
C ALA A 276 -16.76 -20.07 8.67
N ARG A 277 -17.47 -20.80 9.55
CA ARG A 277 -18.90 -20.61 9.79
C ARG A 277 -19.19 -19.23 10.38
N GLN A 278 -18.44 -18.78 11.38
CA GLN A 278 -18.62 -17.44 11.97
C GLN A 278 -18.37 -16.31 10.95
N LEU A 279 -17.32 -16.44 10.13
CA LEU A 279 -17.06 -15.48 9.06
C LEU A 279 -18.18 -15.48 8.02
N GLY A 280 -18.75 -16.66 7.72
CA GLY A 280 -19.90 -16.80 6.83
C GLY A 280 -21.16 -16.15 7.41
N ASP A 281 -21.40 -16.30 8.71
CA ASP A 281 -22.51 -15.64 9.42
C ASP A 281 -22.38 -14.12 9.37
N LEU A 282 -21.17 -13.59 9.58
CA LEU A 282 -20.87 -12.17 9.40
C LEU A 282 -21.20 -11.70 7.97
N TYR A 283 -20.73 -12.43 6.96
CA TYR A 283 -21.00 -12.09 5.56
C TYR A 283 -22.48 -12.17 5.20
N CYS A 284 -23.22 -13.16 5.70
CA CYS A 284 -24.67 -13.21 5.57
C CYS A 284 -25.34 -12.00 6.23
N ARG A 285 -24.92 -11.62 7.44
CA ARG A 285 -25.50 -10.48 8.18
C ARG A 285 -25.31 -9.17 7.41
N VAL A 286 -24.11 -8.96 6.86
CA VAL A 286 -23.86 -7.74 6.08
C VAL A 286 -24.56 -7.83 4.73
N CYS A 287 -24.62 -8.99 4.06
CA CYS A 287 -25.37 -9.22 2.83
C CYS A 287 -26.90 -9.02 2.99
N GLY A 288 -27.46 -9.21 4.19
CA GLY A 288 -28.90 -9.04 4.47
C GLY A 288 -29.37 -7.63 4.86
N LYS A 289 -28.47 -6.70 5.22
CA LYS A 289 -28.84 -5.31 5.54
C LYS A 289 -29.10 -4.49 4.26
N GLY A 290 -30.26 -4.69 3.64
CA GLY A 290 -30.86 -3.77 2.69
C GLY A 290 -32.02 -3.03 3.36
N GLY A 291 -31.84 -1.73 3.63
CA GLY A 291 -32.89 -0.84 4.16
C GLY A 291 -33.06 -0.90 5.68
N GLU A 292 -32.21 -0.19 6.42
CA GLU A 292 -32.56 0.60 7.62
C GLU A 292 -31.26 0.97 8.34
N GLY A 293 -31.07 2.27 8.52
CA GLY A 293 -29.90 2.84 9.18
C GLY A 293 -29.93 2.49 10.66
N GLU A 294 -29.11 1.53 11.06
CA GLU A 294 -28.87 1.27 12.47
C GLU A 294 -27.36 1.28 12.76
N LYS A 295 -26.93 2.36 13.42
CA LYS A 295 -25.61 2.49 14.05
C LYS A 295 -25.49 1.39 15.10
N VAL A 296 -24.62 0.41 14.86
CA VAL A 296 -24.27 -0.57 15.88
C VAL A 296 -23.11 0.00 16.72
N ARG A 297 -23.45 0.53 17.90
CA ARG A 297 -22.50 0.68 19.02
C ARG A 297 -22.43 -0.66 19.75
N GLY A 298 -21.21 -1.13 20.02
CA GLY A 298 -20.96 -2.38 20.74
C GLY A 298 -21.25 -2.26 22.23
N ASN A 299 -21.63 -3.40 22.83
CA ASN A 299 -21.42 -3.68 24.24
C ASN A 299 -20.02 -4.26 24.43
#